data_AF-A0A8D5FX63-F1
#
_entry.id   AF-A0A8D5FX63-F1
#
_cell.length_a   1.000
_cell.length_b   1.000
_cell.length_c   1.000
_cell.angle_alpha   90.00
_cell.angle_beta   90.00
_cell.angle_gamma   90.00
#
_symmetry.space_group_name_H-M   'P 1'
#
loop_
_entity.id
_entity.type
_entity.pdbx_description
1 polymer ?
#
loop_
_entity_poly.entity_id
_entity_poly.type
_entity_poly.pdbx_seq_one_letter_code
_entity_poly.pdbx_strand_id
1 'polypeptide(L)' 'MRARLNKMATGEEFHFICDGKMADKIERIILLNGGEISAKDTRSYGVVISIRKK' A
#
# COMPACT_ATOMS: atom_id res chain seq x y z
N MET A 1 5.23 8.06 1.02
CA MET A 1 3.94 7.50 0.58
C MET A 1 2.69 8.28 1.01
N ARG A 2 2.77 9.22 1.97
CA ARG A 2 1.62 10.03 2.44
C ARG A 2 0.91 10.86 1.36
N ALA A 3 1.67 11.36 0.37
CA ALA A 3 1.14 12.28 -0.64
C ALA A 3 0.28 11.63 -1.74
N ARG A 4 0.39 10.31 -1.99
CA ARG A 4 -0.41 9.63 -3.02
C ARG A 4 -1.81 9.26 -2.52
N LEU A 5 -1.91 8.66 -1.33
CA LEU A 5 -3.19 8.25 -0.72
C LEU A 5 -4.16 9.41 -0.44
N ASN A 6 -3.66 10.62 -0.19
CA ASN A 6 -4.52 11.80 -0.04
C ASN A 6 -4.99 12.39 -1.37
N LYS A 7 -4.36 12.01 -2.49
CA LYS A 7 -4.72 12.48 -3.83
C LYS A 7 -5.55 11.46 -4.61
N MET A 8 -5.77 10.27 -4.07
CA MET A 8 -6.61 9.23 -4.66
C MET A 8 -8.08 9.47 -4.32
N ALA A 9 -8.95 9.24 -5.30
CA ALA A 9 -10.39 9.16 -5.08
C ALA A 9 -10.76 7.85 -4.39
N THR A 10 -11.87 7.86 -3.64
CA THR A 10 -12.42 6.65 -3.01
C THR A 10 -12.67 5.58 -4.06
N GLY A 11 -12.16 4.38 -3.80
CA GLY A 11 -12.26 3.23 -4.70
C GLY A 11 -11.07 3.05 -5.65
N GLU A 12 -10.19 4.04 -5.82
CA GLU A 12 -8.97 3.87 -6.62
C GLU A 12 -7.98 2.90 -5.96
N GLU A 13 -7.28 2.14 -6.79
CA GLU A 13 -6.21 1.24 -6.39
C GLU A 13 -4.84 1.74 -6.82
N PHE A 14 -3.84 1.49 -5.96
CA PHE A 14 -2.46 1.83 -6.17
C PHE A 14 -1.56 0.65 -5.79
N HIS A 15 -0.65 0.30 -6.69
CA HIS A 15 0.29 -0.78 -6.50
C HIS A 15 1.72 -0.26 -6.40
N PHE A 16 2.49 -0.82 -5.47
CA PHE A 16 3.92 -0.53 -5.36
C PHE A 16 4.70 -1.74 -4.87
N ILE A 17 5.99 -1.72 -5.15
CA ILE A 17 6.93 -2.77 -4.76
C ILE A 17 7.85 -2.21 -3.68
N CYS A 18 8.08 -2.97 -2.62
CA CYS A 18 8.98 -2.61 -1.54
C CYS A 18 9.71 -3.84 -0.97
N ASP A 19 10.74 -3.64 -0.15
CA ASP A 19 11.37 -4.75 0.56
C ASP A 19 10.48 -5.27 1.71
N GLY A 20 10.72 -6.50 2.17
CA GLY A 20 9.90 -7.12 3.21
C GLY A 20 9.84 -6.35 4.53
N LYS A 21 10.94 -5.71 4.96
CA LYS A 21 10.95 -4.94 6.22
C LYS A 21 10.12 -3.65 6.09
N MET A 22 10.07 -3.07 4.89
CA MET A 22 9.22 -1.93 4.59
C MET A 22 7.75 -2.34 4.54
N ALA A 23 7.44 -3.51 3.96
CA ALA A 23 6.08 -4.03 3.85
C ALA A 23 5.37 -4.13 5.21
N ASP A 24 6.06 -4.55 6.26
CA ASP A 24 5.45 -4.68 7.59
C ASP A 24 5.21 -3.32 8.27
N LYS A 25 6.08 -2.33 8.00
CA LYS A 25 5.91 -0.98 8.56
C LYS A 25 4.81 -0.18 7.86
N ILE A 26 4.61 -0.45 6.57
CA ILE A 26 3.77 0.39 5.72
C ILE A 26 2.29 0.12 5.88
N GLU A 27 1.91 -1.09 6.31
CA GLU A 27 0.53 -1.46 6.61
C GLU A 27 -0.12 -0.49 7.61
N ARG A 28 0.58 -0.18 8.70
CA ARG A 28 0.11 0.80 9.69
C ARG A 28 -0.04 2.20 9.10
N ILE A 29 0.85 2.60 8.20
CA ILE A 29 0.79 3.91 7.53
C ILE A 29 -0.42 3.97 6.59
N ILE A 30 -0.68 2.90 5.84
CA ILE A 30 -1.81 2.80 4.91
C ILE A 30 -3.13 2.96 5.66
N LEU A 31 -3.32 2.20 6.73
CA LEU A 31 -4.50 2.27 7.58
C LEU A 31 -4.71 3.67 8.18
N LEU A 32 -3.66 4.29 8.71
CA LEU A 32 -3.73 5.64 9.29
C LEU A 32 -4.10 6.73 8.26
N ASN A 33 -3.90 6.49 6.96
CA ASN A 33 -4.22 7.44 5.90
C ASN A 33 -5.51 7.06 5.14
N GLY A 34 -6.33 6.16 5.72
CA GLY A 34 -7.61 5.75 5.14
C GLY A 34 -7.46 4.92 3.86
N GLY A 35 -6.36 4.21 3.69
CA GLY A 35 -6.23 3.16 2.69
C GLY A 35 -6.46 1.79 3.32
N GLU A 36 -6.79 0.81 2.49
CA GLU A 36 -6.87 -0.61 2.84
C GLU A 36 -5.91 -1.41 1.95
N ILE A 37 -5.31 -2.48 2.48
CA ILE A 37 -4.52 -3.40 1.65
C ILE A 37 -5.46 -4.40 1.01
N SER A 38 -5.54 -4.36 -0.32
CA SER A 38 -6.34 -5.27 -1.15
C SER A 38 -5.60 -6.59 -1.42
N ALA A 39 -4.28 -6.51 -1.63
CA ALA A 39 -3.43 -7.69 -1.86
C ALA A 39 -1.97 -7.45 -1.43
N LYS A 40 -1.28 -8.53 -1.03
CA LYS A 40 0.16 -8.55 -0.69
C LYS A 40 0.79 -9.79 -1.33
N ASP A 41 1.68 -9.57 -2.29
CA ASP A 41 2.34 -10.61 -3.08
C ASP A 41 3.85 -10.58 -2.83
N THR A 42 4.40 -11.64 -2.25
CA THR A 42 5.85 -11.74 -2.04
C THR A 42 6.50 -12.41 -3.24
N ARG A 43 7.40 -11.69 -3.90
CA ARG A 43 8.14 -12.13 -5.09
C ARG A 43 9.63 -12.14 -4.79
N SER A 44 10.40 -12.82 -5.63
CA SER A 44 11.86 -12.91 -5.51
C SER A 44 12.58 -11.56 -5.53
N TYR A 45 11.95 -10.53 -6.11
CA TYR A 45 12.48 -9.16 -6.20
C TYR A 45 11.88 -8.18 -5.16
N GLY A 46 11.02 -8.65 -4.26
CA GLY A 46 10.39 -7.81 -3.24
C GLY A 46 8.92 -8.15 -3.00
N VAL A 47 8.25 -7.31 -2.21
CA VAL A 47 6.85 -7.43 -1.86
C VAL A 47 6.04 -6.41 -2.64
N VAL A 48 5.10 -6.89 -3.45
CA VAL A 48 4.11 -6.08 -4.15
C VAL A 48 2.91 -5.89 -3.23
N ILE A 49 2.51 -4.65 -3.00
CA ILE A 49 1.36 -4.30 -2.16
C ILE A 49 0.38 -3.51 -3.01
N SER A 50 -0.87 -3.96 -3.00
CA SER A 50 -2.02 -3.30 -3.61
C SER A 50 -2.81 -2.59 -2.51
N ILE A 51 -2.94 -1.26 -2.61
CA ILE A 51 -3.69 -0.44 -1.68
C ILE A 51 -4.90 0.14 -2.38
N ARG A 52 -6.07 0.04 -1.76
CA ARG A 52 -7.28 0.73 -2.20
C ARG A 52 -7.59 1.91 -1.28
N LYS A 53 -8.08 3.01 -1.83
CA LYS A 53 -8.57 4.14 -1.03
C LYS A 53 -9.98 3.85 -0.54
N LYS A 54 -10.17 3.92 0.79
CA LYS A 54 -11.48 3.81 1.43
C LYS A 54 -12.22 5.15 1.39
#